data_AF-A0A2S7U0P8-F1
#
_entry.id   AF-A0A2S7U0P8-F1
#
_cell.length_a   1.000
_cell.length_b   1.000
_cell.length_c   1.000
_cell.angle_alpha   90.00
_cell.angle_beta   90.00
_cell.angle_gamma   90.00
#
_symmetry.space_group_name_H-M   'P 1'
#
loop_
_entity.id
_entity.type
_entity.pdbx_description
1 polymer ?
#
loop_
_entity_poly.entity_id
_entity_poly.type
_entity_poly.pdbx_seq_one_letter_code
_entity_poly.pdbx_strand_id
1 'polypeptide(L)' 'MLNKLPQSGYTLCIIAGDRSINSINSRMIPGKDDGKVSIENTKIEGTHQHIVLQRPHPMIMRAPETFQLLT' A
#
# COMPACT_ATOMS: atom_id res chain seq x y z
N MET A 1 15.39 1.04 18.00
CA MET A 1 14.90 1.51 16.68
C MET A 1 14.06 0.40 16.09
N LEU A 2 12.84 0.68 15.61
CA LEU A 2 12.06 -0.32 14.88
C LEU A 2 12.84 -0.77 13.63
N ASN A 3 12.76 -2.06 13.32
CA ASN A 3 13.37 -2.65 12.13
C ASN A 3 12.80 -1.99 10.87
N LYS A 4 13.57 -1.08 10.25
CA LYS A 4 13.27 -0.53 8.93
C LYS A 4 13.91 -1.43 7.88
N LEU A 5 13.21 -1.62 6.76
CA LEU A 5 13.83 -2.24 5.60
C LEU A 5 14.96 -1.34 5.08
N PRO A 6 16.06 -1.92 4.57
CA PRO A 6 17.10 -1.13 3.92
C PRO A 6 16.52 -0.40 2.69
N GLN A 7 17.21 0.66 2.26
CA GLN A 7 16.88 1.36 1.03
C GLN A 7 16.89 0.40 -0.18
N SER A 8 15.96 0.58 -1.11
CA SER A 8 15.94 -0.20 -2.36
C SER A 8 17.21 0.04 -3.18
N GLY A 9 17.91 -1.03 -3.55
CA GLY A 9 19.08 -1.00 -4.43
C GLY A 9 18.75 -1.00 -5.93
N TYR A 10 17.47 -0.89 -6.28
CA TYR A 10 16.95 -0.91 -7.65
C TYR A 10 15.71 -0.01 -7.76
N THR A 11 15.30 0.33 -8.98
CA THR A 11 14.06 1.08 -9.23
C THR A 11 12.86 0.29 -8.73
N LEU A 12 12.29 0.74 -7.62
CA LEU A 12 11.14 0.10 -6.97
C LEU A 12 9.89 0.98 -7.11
N CYS A 13 8.79 0.38 -7.56
CA CYS A 13 7.46 0.96 -7.50
C CYS A 13 6.61 0.17 -6.50
N ILE A 14 5.79 0.86 -5.72
CA ILE A 14 4.88 0.27 -4.74
C ILE A 14 3.46 0.66 -5.10
N ILE A 15 2.55 -0.32 -5.13
CA ILE A 15 1.11 -0.13 -5.33
C ILE A 15 0.41 -0.54 -4.03
N ALA A 16 -0.30 0.39 -3.39
CA ALA A 16 -1.01 0.20 -2.13
C ALA A 16 -2.51 0.53 -2.27
N GLY A 17 -3.33 0.07 -1.31
CA GLY A 17 -4.74 0.44 -1.20
C GLY A 17 -4.98 1.49 -0.10
N ASP A 18 -6.14 2.12 -0.10
CA ASP A 18 -6.55 3.09 0.94
C ASP A 18 -8.03 3.05 1.34
N ARG A 19 -8.73 1.96 0.97
CA ARG A 19 -10.14 1.77 1.28
C ARG A 19 -10.35 0.54 2.14
N SER A 20 -11.28 0.62 3.08
CA SER A 20 -11.63 -0.53 3.93
C SER A 20 -12.98 -1.12 3.55
N ILE A 21 -13.09 -2.45 3.60
CA ILE A 21 -14.38 -3.16 3.46
C ILE A 21 -15.21 -3.02 4.74
N ASN A 22 -14.55 -3.04 5.90
CA ASN A 22 -15.16 -2.92 7.22
C ASN A 22 -14.41 -1.90 8.06
N SER A 23 -15.10 -0.84 8.48
CA SER A 23 -14.52 0.26 9.26
C SER A 23 -14.03 -0.15 10.65
N ILE A 24 -14.49 -1.30 11.19
CA ILE A 24 -14.04 -1.82 12.49
C ILE A 24 -12.54 -2.17 12.46
N ASN A 25 -12.06 -2.77 11.37
CA ASN A 25 -10.64 -3.14 11.26
C ASN A 25 -9.74 -1.90 11.20
N SER A 26 -10.17 -0.87 10.47
CA SER A 26 -9.41 0.39 10.35
C SER A 26 -9.33 1.18 11.64
N ARG A 27 -10.28 1.01 12.58
CA ARG A 27 -10.18 1.67 13.90
C ARG A 27 -8.95 1.22 14.69
N MET A 28 -8.36 0.06 14.37
CA MET A 28 -7.15 -0.44 15.01
C MET A 28 -5.87 -0.09 14.24
N ILE A 29 -5.99 0.39 13.01
CA ILE A 29 -4.85 0.70 12.14
C ILE A 29 -4.62 2.22 12.19
N PRO A 30 -3.47 2.70 12.68
CA PRO A 30 -3.20 4.12 12.70
C PRO A 30 -3.08 4.70 11.28
N GLY A 31 -3.83 5.75 11.01
CA GLY A 31 -3.77 6.49 9.75
C GLY A 31 -4.66 5.89 8.65
N LYS A 32 -4.35 6.25 7.40
CA LYS A 32 -5.09 5.78 6.22
C LYS A 32 -4.64 4.36 5.85
N ASP A 33 -5.58 3.48 5.55
CA ASP A 33 -5.34 2.05 5.39
C ASP A 33 -6.28 1.37 4.39
N ASP A 34 -5.95 0.15 3.99
CA ASP A 34 -6.72 -0.68 3.06
C ASP A 34 -7.61 -1.74 3.76
N GLY A 35 -7.85 -1.57 5.06
CA GLY A 35 -8.52 -2.52 5.94
C GLY A 35 -7.62 -3.61 6.53
N LYS A 36 -6.32 -3.61 6.20
CA LYS A 36 -5.31 -4.55 6.73
C LYS A 36 -3.95 -3.90 7.02
N VAL A 37 -3.48 -3.00 6.17
CA VAL A 37 -2.16 -2.37 6.24
C VAL A 37 -2.31 -0.86 6.06
N SER A 38 -1.62 -0.08 6.88
CA SER A 38 -1.57 1.38 6.71
C SER A 38 -0.70 1.77 5.51
N ILE A 39 -1.04 2.87 4.85
CA ILE A 39 -0.25 3.42 3.77
C ILE A 39 1.20 3.69 4.22
N GLU A 40 1.39 4.23 5.41
CA GLU A 40 2.72 4.52 5.94
C GLU A 40 3.59 3.26 6.05
N ASN A 41 3.01 2.13 6.47
CA ASN A 41 3.73 0.86 6.56
C ASN A 41 4.07 0.24 5.20
N THR A 42 3.49 0.74 4.10
CA THR A 42 3.86 0.30 2.74
C THR A 42 5.06 1.04 2.17
N LYS A 43 5.57 2.09 2.84
CA LYS A 43 6.67 2.91 2.30
C LYS A 43 8.03 2.27 2.60
N ILE A 44 8.92 2.31 1.59
CA ILE A 44 10.33 1.93 1.71
C ILE A 44 11.20 3.07 1.18
N GLU A 45 12.32 3.34 1.83
CA GLU A 45 13.28 4.33 1.36
C GLU A 45 13.85 3.96 -0.01
N GLY A 46 14.03 4.94 -0.90
CA GLY A 46 14.46 4.69 -2.28
C GLY A 46 13.36 4.19 -3.22
N THR A 47 12.09 4.25 -2.82
CA THR A 47 10.95 4.02 -3.71
C THR A 47 10.89 5.11 -4.79
N HIS A 48 10.90 4.71 -6.07
CA HIS A 48 10.77 5.63 -7.19
C HIS A 48 9.35 6.18 -7.31
N GLN A 49 8.36 5.32 -7.11
CA GLN A 49 6.95 5.69 -7.18
C GLN A 49 6.12 4.91 -6.16
N HIS A 50 5.23 5.61 -5.46
CA HIS A 50 4.29 5.05 -4.51
C HIS A 50 2.87 5.43 -4.95
N ILE A 51 2.12 4.44 -5.44
CA ILE A 51 0.80 4.61 -6.03
C ILE A 51 -0.24 4.08 -5.06
N VAL A 52 -1.26 4.88 -4.78
CA VAL A 52 -2.34 4.51 -3.85
C VAL A 52 -3.65 4.39 -4.63
N LEU A 53 -4.25 3.21 -4.58
CA LEU A 53 -5.51 2.88 -5.24
C LEU A 53 -6.67 2.92 -4.26
N GLN A 54 -7.83 3.38 -4.73
CA GLN A 54 -9.10 3.40 -3.99
C GLN A 54 -9.75 2.01 -3.87
N ARG A 55 -8.98 1.05 -3.36
CA ARG A 55 -9.31 -0.38 -3.30
C ARG A 55 -8.97 -0.94 -1.92
N PRO A 56 -9.76 -1.90 -1.43
CA PRO A 56 -9.41 -2.65 -0.24
C PRO A 56 -8.36 -3.71 -0.49
N HIS A 57 -7.66 -4.10 0.57
CA HIS A 57 -6.53 -5.02 0.56
C HIS A 57 -6.69 -6.22 -0.39
N PRO A 58 -7.76 -7.05 -0.28
CA PRO A 58 -7.88 -8.24 -1.13
C PRO A 58 -8.20 -7.93 -2.60
N MET A 59 -8.58 -6.70 -2.94
CA MET A 59 -8.96 -6.31 -4.30
C MET A 59 -7.84 -5.62 -5.07
N ILE A 60 -6.75 -5.19 -4.42
CA ILE A 60 -5.64 -4.47 -5.06
C ILE A 60 -5.13 -5.24 -6.28
N MET A 61 -4.79 -6.52 -6.13
CA MET A 61 -4.23 -7.35 -7.21
C MET A 61 -5.18 -7.60 -8.39
N ARG A 62 -6.50 -7.50 -8.17
CA ARG A 62 -7.53 -7.76 -9.19
C ARG A 62 -8.13 -6.47 -9.77
N ALA A 63 -7.63 -5.31 -9.34
CA ALA A 63 -8.14 -4.03 -9.77
C ALA A 63 -7.67 -3.75 -11.21
N PRO A 64 -8.57 -3.33 -12.14
CA PRO A 64 -8.18 -2.92 -13.48
C PRO A 64 -7.05 -1.88 -13.49
N GLU A 65 -7.07 -0.96 -12.52
CA GLU A 65 -6.06 0.07 -12.33
C GLU A 65 -4.68 -0.54 -12.05
N THR A 66 -4.60 -1.65 -11.32
CA THR A 66 -3.33 -2.36 -11.08
C THR A 66 -2.77 -2.91 -12.37
N PHE A 67 -3.60 -3.52 -13.23
CA PHE A 67 -3.13 -4.05 -14.51
C PHE A 67 -2.64 -2.95 -15.46
N GLN A 68 -3.32 -1.80 -15.48
CA GLN A 68 -2.93 -0.65 -16.31
C GLN A 68 -1.57 -0.04 -15.93
N LEU A 69 -1.14 -0.21 -14.67
CA LEU A 69 0.16 0.26 -14.19
C LEU A 69 1.31 -0.67 -14.54
N LEU A 70 1.01 -1.89 -15.00
CA LEU A 70 2.01 -2.93 -15.32
C LEU A 70 2.25 -3.09 -16.82
N THR A 71 1.50 -2.37 -17.66
CA THR A 71 1.59 -2.37 -19.13
C THR A 71 2.28 -1.11 -19.63
#